data_AF-A0A2X2JEI9-F1
#
_entry.id   AF-A0A2X2JEI9-F1
#
_cell.length_a   1.000
_cell.length_b   1.000
_cell.length_c   1.000
_cell.angle_alpha   90.00
_cell.angle_beta   90.00
_cell.angle_gamma   90.00
#
_symmetry.space_group_name_H-M   'P 1'
#
loop_
_entity.id
_entity.type
_entity.pdbx_description
1 polymer ?
#
loop_
_entity_poly.entity_id
_entity_poly.type
_entity_poly.pdbx_seq_one_letter_code
_entity_poly.pdbx_strand_id
1 'polypeptide(L)' 'MVATGAPTGPFGILDIVGITTAYNINKMSADATNDPLKIKTVAYLKEHFIDKNKLGVATGEGFYTYPNPAYQSPDFLK' A
#
# COMPACT_ATOMS: atom_id res chain seq x y z
N MET A 1 12.85 -7.30 6.69
CA MET A 1 11.60 -7.58 7.43
C MET A 1 11.76 -8.86 8.20
N VAL A 2 11.27 -8.86 9.45
CA VAL A 2 11.59 -9.87 10.47
C VAL A 2 11.35 -11.30 10.01
N ALA A 3 10.24 -11.57 9.30
CA ALA A 3 9.89 -12.95 8.92
C ALA A 3 10.67 -13.50 7.72
N THR A 4 11.01 -12.67 6.73
CA THR A 4 11.53 -13.15 5.42
C THR A 4 12.95 -12.67 5.10
N GLY A 5 13.51 -11.75 5.87
CA GLY A 5 14.78 -11.09 5.54
C GLY A 5 14.70 -10.10 4.38
N ALA A 6 13.53 -9.92 3.75
CA ALA A 6 13.37 -8.98 2.63
C ALA A 6 13.72 -7.54 3.04
N PRO A 7 14.36 -6.73 2.17
CA PRO A 7 14.80 -5.37 2.54
C PRO A 7 13.63 -4.43 2.89
N THR A 8 12.44 -4.67 2.32
CA THR A 8 11.25 -3.84 2.50
C THR A 8 10.05 -4.71 2.82
N GLY A 9 9.16 -4.23 3.70
CA GLY A 9 7.92 -4.93 4.02
C GLY A 9 6.79 -4.72 3.02
N PRO A 10 5.70 -5.51 3.14
CA PRO A 10 4.64 -5.53 2.14
C PRO A 10 4.04 -4.14 1.89
N PHE A 11 3.82 -3.34 2.93
CA PHE A 11 3.30 -1.98 2.77
C PHE A 11 4.29 -1.01 2.11
N GLY A 12 5.60 -1.16 2.38
CA GLY A 12 6.61 -0.37 1.68
C GLY A 12 6.72 -0.78 0.21
N ILE A 13 6.56 -2.08 -0.10
CA ILE A 13 6.50 -2.57 -1.48
C ILE A 13 5.26 -2.01 -2.20
N LEU A 14 4.10 -1.95 -1.53
CA LEU A 14 2.90 -1.32 -2.09
C LEU A 14 3.11 0.16 -2.43
N ASP A 15 3.79 0.91 -1.58
CA ASP A 15 4.13 2.32 -1.87
C ASP A 15 5.13 2.48 -3.02
N ILE A 16 6.05 1.53 -3.19
CA ILE A 16 7.00 1.52 -4.31
C ILE A 16 6.31 1.18 -5.63
N VAL A 17 5.45 0.16 -5.64
CA VAL A 17 4.69 -0.27 -6.82
C VAL A 17 3.61 0.75 -7.19
N GLY A 18 3.08 1.46 -6.20
CA GLY A 18 2.03 2.46 -6.35
C GLY A 18 0.66 1.91 -5.96
N ILE A 19 -0.05 2.66 -5.11
CA ILE A 19 -1.34 2.24 -4.55
C ILE A 19 -2.44 2.15 -5.61
N THR A 20 -2.38 2.98 -6.67
CA THR A 20 -3.30 2.90 -7.81
C THR A 20 -3.25 1.53 -8.49
N THR A 21 -2.06 0.94 -8.62
CA THR A 21 -1.87 -0.40 -9.21
C THR A 21 -2.54 -1.46 -8.35
N ALA A 22 -2.29 -1.43 -7.03
CA ALA A 22 -2.91 -2.36 -6.08
C ALA A 22 -4.44 -2.23 -6.05
N TYR A 23 -4.97 -1.01 -6.11
CA TYR A 23 -6.40 -0.74 -6.22
C TYR A 23 -7.01 -1.37 -7.48
N ASN A 24 -6.40 -1.15 -8.66
CA ASN A 24 -6.94 -1.67 -9.92
C ASN A 24 -6.96 -3.20 -9.95
N ILE A 25 -5.91 -3.86 -9.45
CA ILE A 25 -5.86 -5.33 -9.35
C ILE A 25 -6.98 -5.85 -8.45
N ASN A 26 -7.16 -5.24 -7.27
CA ASN A 26 -8.23 -5.66 -6.35
C ASN A 26 -9.61 -5.34 -6.91
N LYS A 27 -9.79 -4.23 -7.63
CA LYS A 27 -11.05 -3.85 -8.27
C LYS A 27 -11.46 -4.86 -9.33
N MET A 28 -10.56 -5.19 -10.26
CA MET A 28 -10.84 -6.22 -11.28
C MET A 28 -11.24 -7.55 -10.63
N SER A 29 -10.57 -7.92 -9.54
CA SER A 29 -10.87 -9.17 -8.86
C SER A 29 -12.18 -9.11 -8.05
N ALA A 30 -12.50 -7.97 -7.43
CA ALA A 30 -13.77 -7.73 -6.77
C ALA A 30 -14.94 -7.82 -7.77
N ASP A 31 -14.82 -7.13 -8.91
CA ASP A 31 -15.84 -7.11 -9.96
C ASP A 31 -16.08 -8.52 -10.54
N ALA A 32 -15.02 -9.33 -10.68
CA ALA A 32 -15.12 -10.69 -11.20
C ALA A 32 -15.68 -11.72 -10.20
N THR A 33 -15.47 -11.52 -8.89
CA THR A 33 -15.76 -12.56 -7.88
C THR A 33 -16.84 -12.17 -6.87
N ASN A 34 -17.21 -10.89 -6.80
CA ASN A 34 -18.03 -10.32 -5.73
C ASN A 34 -17.52 -10.64 -4.32
N ASP A 35 -16.20 -10.85 -4.17
CA ASP A 35 -15.58 -11.13 -2.87
C ASP A 35 -15.73 -9.92 -1.93
N PRO A 36 -16.45 -10.06 -0.80
CA PRO A 36 -16.68 -8.97 0.14
C PRO A 36 -15.40 -8.33 0.68
N LEU A 37 -14.32 -9.11 0.84
CA LEU A 37 -13.06 -8.60 1.34
C LEU A 37 -12.38 -7.70 0.29
N LYS A 38 -12.45 -8.09 -0.98
CA LYS A 38 -11.86 -7.29 -2.08
C LYS A 38 -12.65 -6.01 -2.30
N ILE A 39 -13.98 -6.08 -2.25
CA ILE A 39 -14.84 -4.89 -2.31
C ILE A 39 -14.47 -3.89 -1.20
N LYS A 40 -14.32 -4.38 0.05
CA LYS A 40 -13.87 -3.54 1.18
C LYS A 40 -12.47 -2.97 0.96
N THR A 41 -11.55 -3.76 0.43
CA THR A 41 -10.16 -3.33 0.17
C THR A 41 -10.12 -2.22 -0.88
N VAL A 42 -10.89 -2.34 -1.96
CA VAL A 42 -11.01 -1.35 -3.03
C VAL A 42 -11.57 -0.03 -2.49
N ALA A 43 -12.65 -0.10 -1.69
CA ALA A 43 -13.22 1.09 -1.05
C ALA A 43 -12.20 1.78 -0.14
N TYR A 44 -11.50 1.01 0.70
CA TYR A 44 -10.50 1.53 1.63
C TYR A 44 -9.32 2.21 0.91
N LEU A 45 -8.75 1.56 -0.11
CA LEU A 45 -7.65 2.13 -0.89
C LEU A 45 -8.07 3.41 -1.62
N LYS A 46 -9.32 3.47 -2.10
CA LYS A 46 -9.85 4.68 -2.75
C LYS A 46 -9.98 5.84 -1.75
N GLU A 47 -10.72 5.63 -0.67
CA GLU A 47 -11.07 6.68 0.30
C GLU A 47 -9.84 7.23 1.05
N HIS A 48 -8.94 6.34 1.49
CA HIS A 48 -7.85 6.73 2.38
C HIS A 48 -6.57 7.12 1.66
N PHE A 49 -6.41 6.71 0.39
CA PHE A 49 -5.17 6.92 -0.35
C PHE A 49 -5.39 7.67 -1.67
N ILE A 50 -6.11 7.07 -2.63
CA ILE A 50 -6.21 7.62 -3.99
C ILE A 50 -6.87 9.00 -3.98
N ASP A 51 -8.01 9.14 -3.31
CA ASP A 51 -8.77 10.41 -3.28
C ASP A 51 -8.01 11.52 -2.52
N LYS A 52 -6.98 11.15 -1.76
CA LYS A 52 -6.10 12.05 -1.01
C LYS A 52 -4.73 12.24 -1.67
N ASN A 53 -4.54 11.72 -2.89
CA ASN A 53 -3.26 11.75 -3.61
C ASN A 53 -2.09 11.11 -2.83
N LYS A 54 -2.36 10.11 -1.99
CA LYS A 54 -1.35 9.33 -1.27
C LYS A 54 -1.05 8.04 -2.05
N LEU A 55 -0.32 8.16 -3.15
CA LEU A 55 -0.12 7.07 -4.11
C LEU A 55 1.15 6.25 -3.85
N GLY A 56 1.90 6.59 -2.80
CA GLY A 56 3.17 5.95 -2.45
C GLY A 56 4.35 6.86 -2.75
N VAL A 57 5.48 6.27 -3.15
CA VAL A 57 6.74 6.99 -3.39
C VAL A 57 6.56 8.11 -4.42
N ALA A 58 5.74 7.89 -5.45
CA ALA A 58 5.53 8.82 -6.56
C ALA A 58 4.92 10.17 -6.13
N THR A 59 4.17 10.21 -5.03
CA THR A 59 3.54 11.43 -4.49
C THR A 59 4.11 11.86 -3.15
N GLY A 60 5.19 11.21 -2.69
CA GLY A 60 5.82 11.49 -1.41
C GLY A 60 5.09 10.92 -0.18
N GLU A 61 3.92 10.30 -0.35
CA GLU A 61 3.16 9.71 0.74
C GLU A 61 2.28 8.55 0.24
N GLY A 62 2.26 7.47 1.01
CA GLY A 62 1.33 6.34 0.88
C GLY A 62 1.06 5.77 2.27
N PHE A 63 1.41 4.50 2.49
CA PHE A 63 1.47 3.91 3.83
C PHE A 63 2.56 4.55 4.70
N TYR A 64 3.62 5.05 4.08
CA TYR A 64 4.69 5.82 4.73
C TYR A 64 4.88 7.18 4.05
N THR A 65 5.57 8.08 4.75
CA THR A 65 6.01 9.38 4.22
C THR A 65 7.42 9.27 3.65
N TYR A 66 7.66 9.85 2.48
CA TYR A 66 8.94 9.82 1.77
C TYR A 66 9.58 11.22 1.71
N PRO A 67 10.93 11.32 1.61
CA PRO A 67 11.91 10.27 1.33
C PRO A 67 12.39 9.44 2.53
N ASN A 68 11.99 9.77 3.76
CA ASN A 68 12.47 9.13 5.00
C ASN A 68 11.36 8.28 5.68
N PRO A 69 10.99 7.13 5.11
CA PRO A 69 9.91 6.31 5.66
C PRO A 69 10.34 5.65 6.99
N ALA A 70 9.38 5.52 7.91
CA ALA A 70 9.62 5.01 9.26
C ALA A 70 10.29 3.61 9.27
N TYR A 71 10.02 2.77 8.27
CA TYR A 71 10.60 1.42 8.18
C TYR A 71 12.12 1.38 7.94
N GLN A 72 12.75 2.51 7.60
CA GLN A 72 14.21 2.61 7.51
C GLN A 72 14.86 2.82 8.88
N SER A 73 14.08 3.19 9.91
CA SER A 73 14.61 3.31 11.26
C SER A 73 15.04 1.94 11.82
N PRO A 74 16.23 1.82 12.43
CA PRO A 74 16.65 0.62 13.14
C PRO A 74 15.71 0.20 14.28
N ASP A 75 14.92 1.14 14.80
CA ASP A 75 14.00 0.94 15.91
C ASP A 75 12.56 0.62 15.46
N PHE A 76 12.29 0.56 14.15
CA PHE A 76 10.93 0.42 13.63
C PHE A 76 10.20 -0.85 14.11
N LEU A 77 10.94 -1.93 14.37
CA LEU A 77 10.41 -3.25 14.76
C LEU A 77 10.99 -3.75 16.09
N LYS A 78 11.58 -2.85 16.89
CA LYS A 78 12.07 -3.19 18.23
C LYS A 78 10.94 -3.31 19.23
#